data_AF-A0AA88H1L8-F1
#
_entry.id   AF-A0AA88H1L8-F1
#
_cell.length_a   1.000
_cell.length_b   1.000
_cell.length_c   1.000
_cell.angle_alpha   90.00
_cell.angle_beta   90.00
_cell.angle_gamma   90.00
#
_symmetry.space_group_name_H-M   'P 1'
#
loop_
_entity.id
_entity.type
_entity.pdbx_description
1 polymer ?
#
loop_
_entity_poly.entity_id
_entity_poly.type
_entity_poly.pdbx_seq_one_letter_code
_entity_poly.pdbx_strand_id
1 'polypeptide(L)'
;MLEYLLDSINIQKNSIYQSLRWRFGSAEHLNRWSEIKTQIEESDGYIMKTEELKYGATVAWRNAPRCPGRIQWKKLQVFDSRHVGTAQGMFEAMCTHLQYATNGGILR
;
A
#
# COMPACT_ATOMS: atom_id res chain seq x y z
N MET A 1 10.43 21.92 3.09
CA MET A 1 10.72 20.59 2.52
C MET A 1 9.93 19.50 3.23
N LEU A 2 10.00 19.39 4.56
CA LEU A 2 9.12 18.52 5.38
C LEU A 2 7.62 18.82 5.22
N GLU A 3 7.22 20.09 5.22
CA GLU A 3 5.80 20.47 5.02
C GLU A 3 5.24 20.07 3.64
N TYR A 4 6.03 20.22 2.56
CA TYR A 4 5.64 19.77 1.22
C TYR A 4 5.51 18.24 1.11
N LEU A 5 6.39 17.50 1.80
CA LEU A 5 6.32 16.04 1.89
C LEU A 5 5.04 15.62 2.65
N LEU A 6 4.76 16.27 3.77
CA LEU A 6 3.54 16.05 4.55
C LEU A 6 2.27 16.40 3.75
N ASP A 7 2.24 17.51 3.02
CA ASP A 7 1.09 17.92 2.18
C ASP A 7 0.85 16.97 0.99
N SER A 8 1.92 16.52 0.33
CA SER A 8 1.83 15.53 -0.76
C SER A 8 1.29 14.18 -0.26
N ILE A 9 1.67 13.78 0.96
CA ILE A 9 1.17 12.60 1.65
C ILE A 9 -0.30 12.81 2.08
N ASN A 10 -0.68 14.01 2.51
CA ASN A 10 -2.02 14.34 2.99
C ASN A 10 -3.10 14.23 1.88
N ILE A 11 -2.79 14.73 0.67
CA ILE A 11 -3.71 14.70 -0.48
C ILE A 11 -4.00 13.26 -0.94
N GLN A 12 -3.00 12.37 -0.95
CA GLN A 12 -3.20 10.97 -1.33
C GLN A 12 -3.90 10.15 -0.23
N LYS A 13 -3.74 10.52 1.04
CA LYS A 13 -4.23 9.75 2.21
C LYS A 13 -5.69 9.99 2.58
N ASN A 14 -6.27 11.13 2.21
CA ASN A 14 -7.71 11.38 2.40
C ASN A 14 -8.59 10.30 1.76
N SER A 15 -8.15 9.73 0.63
CA SER A 15 -8.84 8.62 -0.04
C SER A 15 -8.63 7.27 0.68
N ILE A 16 -7.46 7.06 1.27
CA ILE A 16 -7.13 5.86 2.05
C ILE A 16 -8.03 5.77 3.28
N TYR A 17 -8.11 6.84 4.09
CA TYR A 17 -8.85 6.79 5.35
C TYR A 17 -10.37 6.62 5.14
N GLN A 18 -10.95 7.35 4.18
CA GLN A 18 -12.36 7.15 3.80
C GLN A 18 -12.68 5.70 3.40
N SER A 19 -11.72 5.00 2.79
CA SER A 19 -11.90 3.61 2.35
C SER A 19 -11.59 2.55 3.42
N LEU A 20 -10.64 2.82 4.31
CA LEU A 20 -10.29 1.96 5.46
C LEU A 20 -11.33 2.04 6.60
N ARG A 21 -12.48 2.68 6.36
CA ARG A 21 -13.53 2.98 7.33
C ARG A 21 -13.08 3.90 8.48
N TRP A 22 -11.88 4.47 8.40
CA TRP A 22 -11.47 5.52 9.32
C TRP A 22 -12.09 6.82 8.85
N ARG A 23 -13.07 7.32 9.60
CA ARG A 23 -13.67 8.60 9.28
C ARG A 23 -12.55 9.65 9.34
N PHE A 24 -12.41 10.45 8.28
CA PHE A 24 -11.47 11.57 8.29
C PHE A 24 -11.74 12.44 9.52
N GLY A 25 -10.68 12.77 10.28
CA GLY A 25 -10.79 13.49 11.54
C GLY A 25 -11.19 12.66 12.76
N SER A 26 -11.31 11.32 12.66
CA SER A 26 -11.49 10.46 13.83
C SER A 26 -10.23 10.41 14.70
N ALA A 27 -10.36 9.94 15.94
CA ALA A 27 -9.22 9.78 16.84
C ALA A 27 -8.15 8.83 16.25
N GLU A 28 -8.56 7.76 15.59
CA GLU A 28 -7.67 6.80 14.93
C GLU A 28 -6.89 7.44 13.77
N HIS A 29 -7.56 8.28 12.97
CA HIS A 29 -6.95 9.04 11.90
C HIS A 29 -5.88 9.99 12.45
N LEU A 30 -6.23 10.81 13.45
CA LEU A 30 -5.31 11.78 14.05
C LEU A 30 -4.14 11.09 14.74
N ASN A 31 -4.37 9.98 15.44
CA ASN A 31 -3.32 9.19 16.08
C ASN A 31 -2.36 8.60 15.05
N ARG A 32 -2.87 8.00 13.96
CA ARG A 32 -2.00 7.49 12.89
C ARG A 32 -1.24 8.62 12.20
N TRP A 33 -1.86 9.78 12.00
CA TRP A 33 -1.20 10.94 11.41
C TRP A 33 -0.05 11.44 12.28
N SER A 34 -0.25 11.53 13.59
CA SER A 34 0.80 11.88 14.57
C SER A 34 1.95 10.87 14.53
N GLU A 35 1.65 9.57 14.54
CA GLU A 35 2.64 8.48 14.44
C GLU A 35 3.51 8.58 13.19
N ILE A 36 2.89 8.86 12.03
CA ILE A 36 3.61 9.05 10.76
C ILE A 36 4.50 10.28 10.82
N LYS A 37 4.00 11.38 11.38
CA LYS A 37 4.76 12.63 11.50
C LYS A 37 6.03 12.40 12.33
N THR A 38 5.90 11.75 13.48
CA THR A 38 7.05 11.40 14.34
C THR A 38 8.05 10.52 13.59
N GLN A 39 7.61 9.48 12.86
CA GLN A 39 8.53 8.63 12.09
C GLN A 39 9.31 9.41 11.01
N ILE A 40 8.66 10.35 10.33
CA ILE A 40 9.31 11.18 9.30
C ILE A 40 10.28 12.20 9.92
N GLU A 41 10.01 12.67 11.15
CA GLU A 41 10.91 13.56 11.88
C GLU A 41 12.15 12.82 12.40
N GLU A 42 11.98 11.56 12.81
CA GLU A 42 13.05 10.72 13.38
C GLU A 42 13.83 9.91 12.34
N SER A 43 13.29 9.72 11.14
CA SER A 43 13.88 8.89 10.07
C SER A 43 13.54 9.44 8.68
N ASP A 44 14.28 9.02 7.65
CA ASP A 44 14.05 9.47 6.25
C ASP A 44 12.76 8.90 5.60
N GLY A 45 11.78 8.47 6.40
CA GLY A 45 10.51 7.95 5.91
C GLY A 45 9.57 7.47 7.00
N TYR A 46 8.56 6.68 6.61
CA TYR A 46 7.70 5.98 7.55
C TYR A 46 7.32 4.61 7.01
N ILE A 47 6.97 3.69 7.91
CA ILE A 47 6.53 2.35 7.54
C ILE A 47 5.01 2.33 7.43
N MET A 48 4.50 1.97 6.25
CA MET A 48 3.06 1.75 6.04
C MET A 48 2.57 0.54 6.83
N LYS A 49 1.37 0.68 7.42
CA LYS A 49 0.63 -0.47 7.93
C LYS A 49 0.22 -1.36 6.75
N THR A 50 0.05 -2.66 6.99
CA THR A 50 -0.29 -3.63 5.93
C THR A 50 -1.57 -3.23 5.16
N GLU A 51 -2.58 -2.67 5.84
CA GLU A 51 -3.80 -2.21 5.19
C GLU A 51 -3.59 -0.96 4.32
N GLU A 52 -2.72 -0.03 4.75
CA GLU A 52 -2.32 1.12 3.94
C GLU A 52 -1.55 0.68 2.69
N LEU A 53 -0.67 -0.33 2.84
CA LEU A 53 0.09 -0.92 1.73
C LEU A 53 -0.84 -1.60 0.71
N LYS A 54 -1.76 -2.44 1.18
CA LYS A 54 -2.75 -3.12 0.31
C LYS A 54 -3.58 -2.10 -0.47
N TYR A 55 -4.08 -1.09 0.22
CA TYR A 55 -4.85 -0.04 -0.40
C TYR A 55 -4.00 0.71 -1.45
N GLY A 56 -2.79 1.16 -1.07
CA GLY A 56 -1.87 1.86 -1.96
C GLY A 56 -1.60 1.08 -3.25
N ALA A 57 -1.35 -0.22 -3.15
CA ALA A 57 -1.14 -1.09 -4.30
C ALA A 57 -2.38 -1.18 -5.21
N THR A 58 -3.57 -1.39 -4.64
CA THR A 58 -4.83 -1.47 -5.42
C THR A 58 -5.16 -0.15 -6.14
N VAL A 59 -4.92 0.99 -5.48
CA VAL A 59 -5.17 2.32 -6.06
C VAL A 59 -4.10 2.70 -7.08
N ALA A 60 -2.85 2.28 -6.91
CA ALA A 60 -1.82 2.45 -7.93
C ALA A 60 -2.25 1.81 -9.26
N TRP A 61 -2.80 0.58 -9.22
CA TRP A 61 -3.34 -0.05 -10.42
C TRP A 61 -4.57 0.68 -10.97
N ARG A 62 -5.51 1.09 -10.10
CA ARG A 62 -6.68 1.91 -10.49
C ARG A 62 -6.28 3.20 -11.21
N ASN A 63 -5.15 3.79 -10.81
CA ASN A 63 -4.69 5.07 -11.33
C ASN A 63 -3.71 4.93 -12.50
N ALA A 64 -3.40 3.71 -12.97
CA ALA A 64 -2.46 3.49 -14.07
C ALA A 64 -3.12 3.76 -15.44
N PRO A 65 -2.98 4.95 -16.08
CA PRO A 65 -3.83 5.42 -17.19
C PRO A 65 -3.73 4.56 -18.45
N ARG A 66 -2.63 3.81 -18.62
CA ARG A 66 -2.37 2.94 -19.77
C ARG A 66 -2.88 1.51 -19.62
N CYS A 67 -3.44 1.12 -18.47
CA CYS A 67 -3.95 -0.23 -18.27
C CYS A 67 -5.43 -0.35 -18.68
N PRO A 68 -5.78 -1.16 -19.70
CA PRO A 68 -7.20 -1.40 -20.04
C PRO A 68 -7.92 -2.31 -19.01
N GLY A 69 -7.18 -3.17 -18.30
CA GLY A 69 -7.71 -4.15 -17.34
C GLY A 69 -8.13 -3.60 -15.98
N ARG A 70 -8.21 -2.28 -15.80
CA ARG A 70 -8.45 -1.65 -14.50
C ARG A 70 -9.77 -2.00 -13.85
N ILE A 71 -10.76 -2.54 -14.55
CA ILE A 71 -12.05 -2.95 -13.95
C ILE A 71 -11.87 -3.97 -12.80
N GLN A 72 -10.79 -4.77 -12.81
CA GLN A 72 -10.50 -5.76 -11.77
C GLN A 72 -9.72 -5.19 -10.56
N TRP A 73 -9.42 -3.89 -10.52
CA TRP A 73 -8.49 -3.29 -9.55
C TRP A 73 -8.74 -3.64 -8.07
N LYS A 74 -10.02 -3.82 -7.67
CA LYS A 74 -10.40 -4.17 -6.29
C LYS A 74 -10.10 -5.62 -5.91
N LYS A 75 -9.82 -6.50 -6.88
CA LYS A 75 -9.55 -7.93 -6.66
C LYS A 75 -8.07 -8.26 -6.58
N LEU A 76 -7.19 -7.26 -6.62
CA LEU A 76 -5.75 -7.45 -6.53
C LEU A 76 -5.37 -8.11 -5.20
N GLN A 77 -4.76 -9.29 -5.27
CA GLN A 77 -4.11 -9.91 -4.12
C GLN A 77 -2.73 -9.26 -3.91
N VAL A 78 -2.46 -8.82 -2.69
CA VAL A 78 -1.17 -8.23 -2.31
C VAL A 78 -0.44 -9.19 -1.37
N PHE A 79 0.82 -9.47 -1.70
CA PHE A 79 1.74 -10.25 -0.87
C PHE A 79 2.76 -9.30 -0.24
N ASP A 80 2.72 -9.15 1.08
CA ASP A 80 3.65 -8.29 1.81
C ASP A 80 4.94 -9.06 2.14
N SER A 81 6.00 -8.81 1.35
CA SER A 81 7.31 -9.45 1.49
C SER A 81 8.39 -8.45 1.93
N ARG A 82 8.02 -7.34 2.59
CA ARG A 82 8.98 -6.29 3.01
C ARG A 82 10.05 -6.76 4.01
N HIS A 83 9.82 -7.89 4.67
CA HIS A 83 10.75 -8.51 5.61
C HIS A 83 11.85 -9.34 4.92
N VAL A 84 11.71 -9.63 3.62
CA VAL A 84 12.65 -10.45 2.85
C VAL A 84 13.90 -9.63 2.52
N GLY A 85 15.04 -10.06 3.06
CA GLY A 85 16.34 -9.40 2.87
C GLY A 85 17.37 -10.18 2.07
N THR A 86 17.04 -11.37 1.56
CA THR A 86 17.98 -12.25 0.83
C THR A 86 17.46 -12.59 -0.56
N ALA A 87 18.38 -12.80 -1.50
CA ALA A 87 18.03 -13.20 -2.86
C ALA A 87 17.25 -14.53 -2.90
N GLN A 88 17.61 -15.48 -2.02
CA GLN A 88 16.90 -16.75 -1.90
C GLN A 88 15.46 -16.55 -1.41
N GLY A 89 15.24 -15.71 -0.38
CA GLY A 89 13.90 -15.39 0.08
C GLY A 89 13.06 -14.66 -0.97
N MET A 90 13.69 -13.82 -1.79
CA MET A 90 13.00 -13.18 -2.93
C MET A 90 12.56 -14.22 -3.96
N PHE A 91 13.43 -15.18 -4.29
CA PHE A 91 13.11 -16.27 -5.19
C PHE A 91 11.89 -17.08 -4.71
N GLU A 92 11.90 -17.45 -3.43
CA GLU A 92 10.79 -18.19 -2.80
C GLU A 92 9.48 -17.39 -2.84
N ALA A 93 9.53 -16.10 -2.49
CA ALA A 93 8.36 -15.22 -2.56
C ALA A 93 7.80 -15.10 -3.99
N MET A 94 8.67 -15.03 -5.00
CA MET A 94 8.27 -15.03 -6.41
C MET A 94 7.65 -16.36 -6.84
N CYS A 95 8.21 -17.49 -6.42
CA CYS A 95 7.63 -18.81 -6.70
C CYS A 95 6.24 -18.95 -6.11
N THR A 96 6.03 -18.53 -4.86
CA THR A 96 4.70 -18.48 -4.23
C THR A 96 3.74 -17.58 -5.00
N HIS A 97 4.20 -16.40 -5.44
CA HIS A 97 3.39 -15.49 -6.25
C HIS A 97 2.96 -16.14 -7.57
N LEU A 98 3.89 -16.76 -8.31
CA LEU A 98 3.60 -17.42 -9.58
C LEU A 98 2.60 -18.55 -9.40
N GLN A 99 2.80 -19.41 -8.41
CA GLN A 99 1.86 -20.50 -8.11
C GLN A 99 0.46 -19.97 -7.81
N TYR A 100 0.36 -18.89 -7.02
CA TYR A 100 -0.91 -18.25 -6.71
C TYR A 100 -1.57 -17.65 -7.95
N ALA A 101 -0.84 -16.87 -8.75
CA ALA A 101 -1.36 -16.18 -9.92
C ALA A 101 -1.76 -17.16 -11.04
N THR A 102 -1.00 -18.24 -11.23
CA THR A 102 -1.30 -19.27 -12.25
C THR A 102 -2.53 -20.08 -11.89
N ASN A 103 -2.68 -20.53 -10.63
CA ASN A 103 -3.87 -21.22 -10.13
C ASN A 103 -4.46 -22.29 -11.08
N GLY A 104 -3.60 -23.16 -11.62
CA GLY A 104 -4.01 -24.22 -12.55
C GLY A 104 -4.62 -23.72 -13.87
N GLY A 105 -4.30 -22.49 -14.30
CA GLY A 105 -4.84 -21.84 -15.49
C GLY A 105 -5.98 -20.85 -15.20
N ILE A 106 -6.52 -20.81 -13.97
CA ILE A 106 -7.58 -19.88 -13.57
C ILE A 106 -6.94 -18.63 -12.95
N LEU A 107 -6.45 -17.73 -13.81
CA LEU A 107 -5.65 -16.57 -13.39
C LEU A 107 -6.31 -15.72 -12.30
N ARG A 108 -5.51 -15.29 -11.34
CA ARG A 108 -5.90 -14.43 -10.21
C ARG A 108 -5.07 -13.17 -10.17
#